data_AF-A0A9E2AK46-F1
#
_entry.id   AF-A0A9E2AK46-F1
#
_cell.length_a   1.000
_cell.length_b   1.000
_cell.length_c   1.000
_cell.angle_alpha   90.00
_cell.angle_beta   90.00
_cell.angle_gamma   90.00
#
_symmetry.space_group_name_H-M   'P 1'
#
loop_
_entity.id
_entity.type
_entity.pdbx_description
1 polymer ?
#
loop_
_entity_poly.entity_id
_entity_poly.type
_entity_poly.pdbx_seq_one_letter_code
_entity_poly.pdbx_strand_id
1 'polypeptide(L)'
;LYAILSGLSRLPIHQGIAVTGSVNQKGEIQPVGAINEKIEGFYEVCLQKGLTGKQGVIIPAANQQRLMLNDDVVQAVKNGDFRIWAIQSIDEGIEILTGVKAGKLLPVTEDGKQSFESGSVYDKVNNRLLQFSDAIHRLRSGKNDS
;
A
#
# COMPACT_ATOMS: atom_id res chain seq x y z
N LEU A 1 -6.62 3.66 -2.05
CA LEU A 1 -6.56 2.80 -0.85
C LEU A 1 -5.31 3.07 0.00
N TYR A 2 -4.09 2.86 -0.51
CA TYR A 2 -2.86 2.99 0.29
C TYR A 2 -2.68 4.35 0.97
N ALA A 3 -3.02 5.46 0.30
CA ALA A 3 -2.98 6.78 0.92
C ALA A 3 -3.89 6.90 2.17
N ILE A 4 -5.05 6.25 2.15
CA ILE A 4 -5.99 6.23 3.28
C ILE A 4 -5.40 5.38 4.42
N LEU A 5 -4.88 4.19 4.12
CA LEU A 5 -4.22 3.34 5.11
C LEU A 5 -3.02 4.03 5.76
N SER A 6 -2.20 4.73 4.96
CA SER A 6 -1.10 5.56 5.44
C SER A 6 -1.61 6.68 6.36
N GLY A 7 -2.65 7.41 5.94
CA GLY A 7 -3.25 8.48 6.75
C GLY A 7 -3.79 8.01 8.10
N LEU A 8 -4.43 6.84 8.14
CA LEU A 8 -4.97 6.23 9.36
C LEU A 8 -3.88 5.64 10.26
N SER A 9 -2.92 4.92 9.68
CA SER A 9 -1.83 4.28 10.43
C SER A 9 -0.73 5.25 10.86
N ARG A 10 -0.70 6.47 10.28
CA ARG A 10 0.40 7.44 10.41
C ARG A 10 1.75 6.91 9.93
N LEU A 11 1.77 5.84 9.14
CA LEU A 11 2.98 5.32 8.53
C LEU A 11 3.26 6.07 7.22
N PRO A 12 4.48 6.61 7.04
CA PRO A 12 4.86 7.20 5.76
C PRO A 12 4.93 6.11 4.69
N ILE A 13 4.64 6.49 3.43
CA ILE A 13 4.84 5.62 2.27
C ILE A 13 6.03 6.11 1.44
N HIS A 14 6.75 5.17 0.85
CA HIS A 14 7.89 5.44 -0.04
C HIS A 14 7.42 6.11 -1.34
N GLN A 15 7.68 7.41 -1.46
CA GLN A 15 7.27 8.22 -2.62
C GLN A 15 8.02 7.89 -3.93
N GLY A 16 9.13 7.14 -3.83
CA GLY A 16 9.84 6.62 -5.00
C GLY A 16 9.16 5.41 -5.65
N ILE A 17 8.04 4.94 -5.09
CA ILE A 17 7.33 3.75 -5.57
C ILE A 17 5.99 4.19 -6.16
N ALA A 18 5.82 4.01 -7.47
CA ALA A 18 4.52 4.15 -8.11
C ALA A 18 3.68 2.89 -7.94
N VAL A 19 2.37 3.05 -7.99
CA VAL A 19 1.41 1.95 -7.87
C VAL A 19 0.40 2.04 -9.00
N THR A 20 0.19 0.93 -9.69
CA THR A 20 -0.90 0.78 -10.65
C THR A 20 -1.64 -0.54 -10.41
N GLY A 21 -2.96 -0.51 -10.48
CA GLY A 21 -3.80 -1.68 -10.24
C GLY A 21 -5.23 -1.28 -9.89
N SER A 22 -6.16 -2.19 -10.16
CA SER A 22 -7.50 -2.16 -9.56
C SER A 22 -7.52 -3.10 -8.36
N VAL A 23 -8.51 -2.95 -7.47
CA VAL A 23 -8.71 -3.82 -6.33
C VAL A 23 -10.19 -4.19 -6.20
N ASN A 24 -10.49 -5.43 -5.84
CA ASN A 24 -11.87 -5.85 -5.53
C ASN A 24 -12.16 -5.80 -4.02
N GLN A 25 -13.40 -6.11 -3.63
CA GLN A 25 -13.83 -6.06 -2.22
C GLN A 25 -13.11 -7.08 -1.31
N LYS A 26 -12.49 -8.11 -1.88
CA LYS A 26 -11.69 -9.10 -1.14
C LYS A 26 -10.24 -8.65 -0.94
N GLY A 27 -9.85 -7.48 -1.45
CA GLY A 27 -8.48 -6.98 -1.39
C GLY A 27 -7.56 -7.60 -2.45
N GLU A 28 -8.11 -8.27 -3.47
CA GLU A 28 -7.33 -8.87 -4.55
C GLU A 28 -7.03 -7.82 -5.63
N ILE A 29 -5.78 -7.79 -6.10
CA ILE A 29 -5.31 -6.87 -7.14
C ILE A 29 -5.68 -7.42 -8.52
N GLN A 30 -6.26 -6.56 -9.34
CA GLN A 30 -6.78 -6.90 -10.66
C GLN A 30 -5.91 -6.33 -11.78
N PRO A 31 -5.82 -7.03 -12.93
CA PRO A 31 -5.04 -6.57 -14.06
C PRO A 31 -5.56 -5.25 -14.62
N VAL A 32 -4.65 -4.47 -15.18
CA VAL A 32 -4.95 -3.19 -15.81
C VAL A 32 -4.32 -3.08 -17.20
N GLY A 33 -4.89 -2.22 -18.04
CA GLY A 33 -4.32 -1.86 -19.34
C GLY A 33 -3.15 -0.89 -19.23
N ALA A 34 -2.44 -0.74 -20.35
CA ALA A 34 -1.29 0.16 -20.55
C ALA A 34 -0.21 0.02 -19.47
N ILE A 35 0.17 -1.23 -19.16
CA ILE A 35 1.09 -1.50 -18.05
C ILE A 35 2.53 -1.11 -18.39
N ASN A 36 2.95 -1.30 -19.64
CA ASN A 36 4.31 -0.96 -20.08
C ASN A 36 4.51 0.55 -20.04
N GLU A 37 3.55 1.30 -20.60
CA GLU A 37 3.56 2.76 -20.66
C GLU A 37 3.57 3.39 -19.26
N LYS A 38 2.86 2.80 -18.31
CA LYS A 38 2.87 3.26 -16.91
C LYS A 38 4.21 3.02 -16.22
N ILE A 39 4.83 1.88 -16.48
CA ILE A 39 6.15 1.56 -15.90
C ILE A 39 7.21 2.49 -16.50
N GLU A 40 7.25 2.58 -17.82
CA GLU A 40 8.21 3.39 -18.58
C GLU A 40 8.07 4.87 -18.27
N GLY A 41 6.84 5.39 -18.21
CA GLY A 41 6.60 6.79 -17.85
C GLY A 41 7.06 7.13 -16.43
N PHE A 42 6.86 6.22 -15.45
CA PHE A 42 7.39 6.45 -14.10
C PHE A 42 8.91 6.34 -14.04
N TYR A 43 9.49 5.38 -14.76
CA TYR A 43 10.95 5.24 -14.89
C TYR A 43 11.57 6.51 -15.47
N GLU A 44 11.00 7.10 -16.52
CA GLU A 44 11.50 8.33 -17.14
C GLU A 44 11.53 9.51 -16.14
N VAL A 45 10.45 9.68 -15.36
CA VAL A 45 10.40 10.69 -14.29
C VAL A 45 11.48 10.44 -13.23
N CYS A 46 11.75 9.18 -12.88
CA CYS A 46 12.79 8.83 -11.92
C CYS A 46 14.19 9.10 -12.50
N LEU A 47 14.40 8.81 -13.78
CA LEU A 47 15.65 9.07 -14.49
C LEU A 47 15.97 10.56 -14.52
N GLN A 48 14.99 11.41 -14.88
CA GLN A 48 15.14 12.87 -14.90
C GLN A 48 15.45 13.46 -13.51
N LYS A 49 14.96 12.84 -12.44
CA LYS A 49 15.21 13.25 -11.05
C LYS A 49 16.45 12.62 -10.41
N GLY A 50 17.08 11.66 -11.10
CA GLY A 50 18.18 10.84 -10.58
C GLY A 50 17.68 9.56 -9.90
N LEU A 51 18.16 8.41 -10.41
CA LEU A 51 17.91 7.10 -9.83
C LEU A 51 18.72 6.92 -8.54
N THR A 52 18.10 6.31 -7.53
CA THR A 52 18.72 6.03 -6.22
C THR A 52 18.73 4.53 -5.88
N GLY A 53 18.30 3.66 -6.80
CA GLY A 53 18.16 2.21 -6.56
C GLY A 53 16.98 1.80 -5.67
N LYS A 54 16.14 2.77 -5.30
CA LYS A 54 14.96 2.56 -4.42
C LYS A 54 13.64 2.77 -5.16
N GLN A 55 13.70 3.33 -6.36
CA GLN A 55 12.52 3.60 -7.16
C GLN A 55 11.99 2.34 -7.82
N GLY A 56 10.70 2.35 -8.13
CA GLY A 56 10.08 1.25 -8.84
C GLY A 56 8.57 1.35 -8.95
N VAL A 57 7.96 0.29 -9.46
CA VAL A 57 6.52 0.23 -9.72
C VAL A 57 5.93 -1.06 -9.13
N ILE A 58 4.84 -0.91 -8.38
CA ILE A 58 3.97 -2.01 -7.98
C ILE A 58 2.94 -2.25 -9.07
N ILE A 59 2.83 -3.49 -9.53
CA ILE A 59 1.94 -3.94 -10.61
C ILE A 59 1.09 -5.15 -10.19
N PRO A 60 -0.03 -5.44 -10.86
CA PRO A 60 -0.76 -6.69 -10.68
C PRO A 60 0.09 -7.89 -11.13
N ALA A 61 0.14 -8.96 -10.33
CA ALA A 61 0.78 -10.23 -10.72
C ALA A 61 0.25 -10.77 -12.06
N ALA A 62 -1.05 -10.60 -12.31
CA ALA A 62 -1.69 -11.01 -13.56
C ALA A 62 -1.16 -10.26 -14.82
N ASN A 63 -0.50 -9.11 -14.67
CA ASN A 63 0.10 -8.39 -15.79
C ASN A 63 1.52 -8.88 -16.15
N GLN A 64 2.18 -9.67 -15.31
CA GLN A 64 3.59 -10.09 -15.52
C GLN A 64 3.83 -10.74 -16.89
N GLN A 65 2.93 -11.63 -17.32
CA GLN A 65 3.06 -12.34 -18.60
C GLN A 65 2.93 -11.45 -19.84
N ARG A 66 2.46 -10.21 -19.68
CA ARG A 66 2.24 -9.25 -20.77
C ARG A 66 3.26 -8.12 -20.78
N LEU A 67 4.25 -8.15 -19.88
CA LEU A 67 5.28 -7.13 -19.83
C LEU A 67 6.21 -7.25 -21.03
N MET A 68 6.34 -6.14 -21.75
CA MET A 68 7.27 -5.98 -22.86
C MET A 68 7.83 -4.57 -22.74
N LEU A 69 8.80 -4.43 -21.85
CA LEU A 69 9.42 -3.17 -21.47
C LEU A 69 10.61 -2.89 -22.39
N ASN A 70 10.89 -1.62 -22.61
CA ASN A 70 12.10 -1.20 -23.32
C ASN A 70 13.40 -1.67 -22.62
N ASP A 71 14.48 -1.73 -23.40
CA ASP A 71 15.77 -2.25 -22.93
C ASP A 71 16.35 -1.45 -21.75
N ASP A 72 16.12 -0.13 -21.72
CA ASP A 72 16.61 0.76 -20.67
C ASP A 72 16.02 0.38 -19.30
N VAL A 73 14.70 0.16 -19.23
CA VAL A 73 14.03 -0.28 -18.00
C VAL A 73 14.51 -1.68 -17.62
N VAL A 74 14.65 -2.59 -18.59
CA VAL A 74 15.15 -3.95 -18.33
C VAL A 74 16.56 -3.90 -17.74
N GLN A 75 17.44 -3.05 -18.26
CA GLN A 75 18.80 -2.92 -17.78
C GLN A 75 18.86 -2.26 -16.39
N ALA A 76 18.07 -1.22 -16.14
CA ALA A 76 17.97 -0.60 -14.82
C ALA A 76 17.47 -1.59 -13.75
N VAL A 77 16.51 -2.45 -14.11
CA VAL A 77 16.04 -3.53 -13.21
C VAL A 77 17.14 -4.57 -12.96
N LYS A 78 17.86 -5.01 -13.99
CA LYS A 78 19.00 -5.95 -13.85
C LYS A 78 20.12 -5.39 -12.98
N ASN A 79 20.40 -4.09 -13.08
CA ASN A 79 21.41 -3.41 -12.29
C ASN A 79 20.97 -3.10 -10.84
N GLY A 80 19.68 -3.24 -10.54
CA GLY A 80 19.10 -2.90 -9.23
C GLY A 80 18.80 -1.41 -9.03
N ASP A 81 18.92 -0.60 -10.09
CA ASP A 81 18.66 0.84 -10.08
C ASP A 81 17.16 1.16 -10.06
N PHE A 82 16.33 0.23 -10.54
CA PHE A 82 14.88 0.32 -10.57
C PHE A 82 14.25 -1.03 -10.23
N ARG A 83 13.02 -1.05 -9.72
CA ARG A 83 12.36 -2.28 -9.25
C ARG A 83 10.94 -2.41 -9.79
N ILE A 84 10.51 -3.64 -10.03
CA ILE A 84 9.12 -3.95 -10.38
C ILE A 84 8.63 -5.02 -9.41
N TRP A 85 7.62 -4.67 -8.61
CA TRP A 85 7.00 -5.59 -7.67
C TRP A 85 5.64 -6.02 -8.20
N ALA A 86 5.47 -7.31 -8.42
CA ALA A 86 4.18 -7.84 -8.81
C ALA A 86 3.46 -8.40 -7.58
N ILE A 87 2.25 -7.91 -7.33
CA ILE A 87 1.48 -8.24 -6.13
C ILE A 87 0.11 -8.83 -6.47
N GLN A 88 -0.40 -9.65 -5.57
CA GLN A 88 -1.72 -10.29 -5.64
C GLN A 88 -2.73 -9.64 -4.70
N SER A 89 -2.27 -9.02 -3.62
CA SER A 89 -3.14 -8.46 -2.58
C SER A 89 -2.73 -7.05 -2.16
N ILE A 90 -3.66 -6.33 -1.54
CA ILE A 90 -3.38 -5.03 -0.93
C ILE A 90 -2.35 -5.12 0.20
N ASP A 91 -2.29 -6.25 0.89
CA ASP A 91 -1.39 -6.48 2.02
C ASP A 91 0.06 -6.40 1.55
N GLU A 92 0.39 -7.10 0.47
CA GLU A 92 1.74 -7.06 -0.12
C GLU A 92 2.13 -5.63 -0.55
N GLY A 93 1.21 -4.89 -1.14
CA GLY A 93 1.50 -3.53 -1.59
C GLY A 93 1.71 -2.55 -0.44
N ILE A 94 0.92 -2.64 0.63
CA ILE A 94 1.11 -1.75 1.80
C ILE A 94 2.40 -2.09 2.55
N GLU A 95 2.80 -3.37 2.58
CA GLU A 95 4.08 -3.81 3.15
C GLU A 95 5.26 -3.23 2.37
N ILE A 96 5.22 -3.28 1.03
CA ILE A 96 6.26 -2.69 0.19
C ILE A 96 6.35 -1.17 0.38
N LEU A 97 5.20 -0.49 0.47
CA LEU A 97 5.16 0.97 0.56
C LEU A 97 5.60 1.50 1.91
N THR A 98 5.39 0.76 3.00
CA THR A 98 5.65 1.23 4.38
C THR A 98 6.85 0.55 5.04
N GLY A 99 7.27 -0.61 4.55
CA GLY A 99 8.25 -1.47 5.21
C GLY A 99 7.72 -2.17 6.47
N VAL A 100 6.41 -2.11 6.74
CA VAL A 100 5.76 -2.67 7.93
C VAL A 100 4.75 -3.72 7.51
N LYS A 101 4.71 -4.85 8.22
CA LYS A 101 3.72 -5.92 7.98
C LYS A 101 2.29 -5.39 7.98
N ALA A 102 1.45 -5.88 7.07
CA ALA A 102 0.04 -5.51 7.00
C ALA A 102 -0.68 -5.90 8.31
N GLY A 103 -0.39 -7.10 8.81
CA GLY A 103 -0.86 -7.63 10.09
C GLY A 103 -2.07 -8.53 9.94
N LYS A 104 -2.03 -9.71 10.55
CA LYS A 104 -3.18 -10.63 10.55
C LYS A 104 -4.16 -10.30 11.65
N LEU A 105 -5.41 -10.66 11.40
CA LEU A 105 -6.44 -10.64 12.43
C LEU A 105 -6.15 -11.70 13.49
N LEU A 106 -6.19 -11.30 14.76
CA LEU A 106 -5.99 -12.19 15.90
C LEU A 106 -7.33 -12.78 16.37
N PRO A 107 -7.31 -13.96 17.03
CA PRO A 107 -8.49 -14.50 17.69
C PRO A 107 -9.12 -13.48 18.63
N VAL A 108 -10.45 -13.51 18.71
CA VAL A 108 -11.19 -12.66 19.63
C VAL A 108 -10.82 -13.05 21.07
N THR A 109 -10.44 -12.07 21.86
CA THR A 109 -10.12 -12.25 23.29
C THR A 109 -11.38 -12.63 24.10
N GLU A 110 -11.20 -13.16 25.31
CA GLU A 110 -12.33 -13.50 26.21
C GLU A 110 -13.27 -12.31 26.46
N ASP A 111 -12.73 -11.09 26.44
CA ASP A 111 -13.49 -9.83 26.56
C ASP A 111 -14.25 -9.42 25.29
N GLY A 112 -14.26 -10.26 24.25
CA GLY A 112 -14.94 -10.00 22.97
C GLY A 112 -14.19 -9.00 22.07
N LYS A 113 -12.95 -8.61 22.40
CA LYS A 113 -12.19 -7.64 21.61
C LYS A 113 -11.45 -8.30 20.45
N GLN A 114 -11.66 -7.76 19.27
CA GLN A 114 -10.95 -8.11 18.05
C GLN A 114 -9.73 -7.20 17.86
N SER A 115 -8.58 -7.78 17.48
CA SER A 115 -7.32 -7.06 17.33
C SER A 115 -6.49 -7.62 16.18
N PHE A 116 -5.39 -6.93 15.84
CA PHE A 116 -4.44 -7.34 14.80
C PHE A 116 -3.04 -7.53 15.41
N GLU A 117 -2.16 -8.21 14.69
CA GLU A 117 -0.75 -8.37 15.09
C GLU A 117 -0.13 -7.01 15.49
N SER A 118 0.42 -6.95 16.70
CA SER A 118 0.90 -5.68 17.27
C SER A 118 1.99 -5.02 16.41
N GLY A 119 1.87 -3.70 16.24
CA GLY A 119 2.83 -2.91 15.47
C GLY A 119 2.63 -2.96 13.96
N SER A 120 1.70 -3.79 13.47
CA SER A 120 1.33 -3.87 12.06
C SER A 120 0.59 -2.64 11.56
N VAL A 121 0.41 -2.54 10.24
CA VAL A 121 -0.39 -1.48 9.63
C VAL A 121 -1.84 -1.55 10.13
N TYR A 122 -2.47 -2.73 10.12
CA TYR A 122 -3.87 -2.90 10.51
C TYR A 122 -4.11 -2.70 12.01
N ASP A 123 -3.14 -3.03 12.87
CA ASP A 123 -3.18 -2.66 14.29
C ASP A 123 -3.25 -1.13 14.47
N LYS A 124 -2.35 -0.39 13.81
CA LYS A 124 -2.33 1.08 13.87
C LYS A 124 -3.62 1.71 13.32
N VAL A 125 -4.14 1.18 12.21
CA VAL A 125 -5.41 1.63 11.62
C VAL A 125 -6.56 1.38 12.61
N ASN A 126 -6.66 0.16 13.16
CA ASN A 126 -7.72 -0.20 14.11
C ASN A 126 -7.70 0.71 15.35
N ASN A 127 -6.52 0.93 15.93
CA ASN A 127 -6.36 1.83 17.07
C ASN A 127 -6.80 3.27 16.73
N ARG A 128 -6.52 3.76 15.52
CA ARG A 128 -6.97 5.08 15.09
C ARG A 128 -8.48 5.17 14.91
N LEU A 129 -9.11 4.13 14.37
CA LEU A 129 -10.56 4.06 14.22
C LEU A 129 -11.27 4.01 15.59
N LEU A 130 -10.73 3.26 16.56
CA LEU A 130 -11.23 3.25 17.93
C LEU A 130 -11.16 4.64 18.58
N GLN A 131 -10.04 5.35 18.42
CA GLN A 131 -9.92 6.74 18.90
C GLN A 131 -10.95 7.68 18.28
N PHE A 132 -11.25 7.52 16.99
CA PHE A 132 -12.31 8.30 16.33
C PHE A 132 -13.69 7.97 16.88
N SER A 133 -13.98 6.68 17.10
CA SER A 133 -15.23 6.24 17.71
C SER A 133 -15.42 6.88 19.08
N ASP A 134 -14.41 6.81 19.94
CA ASP A 134 -14.45 7.41 21.28
C ASP A 134 -14.67 8.92 21.24
N ALA A 135 -13.99 9.63 20.33
CA ALA A 135 -14.16 11.07 20.17
C ALA A 135 -15.58 11.43 19.71
N ILE A 136 -16.15 10.68 18.77
CA ILE A 136 -17.53 10.88 18.29
C ILE A 136 -18.53 10.61 19.42
N HIS A 137 -18.33 9.55 20.21
CA HIS A 137 -19.19 9.25 21.37
C HIS A 137 -19.18 10.38 22.40
N ARG A 138 -18.00 10.93 22.73
CA ARG A 138 -17.87 12.06 23.67
C ARG A 138 -18.56 13.34 23.17
N LEU A 139 -18.45 13.64 21.87
CA LEU A 139 -19.11 14.79 21.25
C LEU A 139 -20.64 14.67 21.27
N ARG A 140 -21.16 13.44 21.19
CA ARG A 140 -22.60 13.16 21.28
C ARG A 140 -23.11 13.23 22.72
N SER A 141 -22.37 12.70 23.69
CA SER A 141 -22.76 12.79 25.11
C SER A 141 -22.72 14.22 25.63
N GLY A 142 -21.73 15.03 25.22
CA GLY A 142 -21.62 16.44 25.65
C GLY A 142 -22.64 17.39 25.03
N LYS A 143 -23.40 16.98 24.00
CA LYS A 143 -24.49 17.78 23.41
C LYS A 143 -25.86 17.59 24.07
N ASN A 144 -26.01 16.56 24.92
CA ASN A 144 -27.26 16.30 25.64
C ASN A 144 -27.36 17.02 27.00
N ASP A 145 -26.28 17.70 27.44
CA ASP A 145 -26.20 18.43 28.71
C ASP A 145 -26.17 19.96 28.52
N SER A 146 -26.71 20.48 27.40
CA SER A 146 -26.81 21.92 27.07
C SER A 146 -28.19 22.25 26.52
#